data_AF-A0A6M0AJX4-F1
#
_entry.id   AF-A0A6M0AJX4-F1
#
_cell.length_a   1.000
_cell.length_b   1.000
_cell.length_c   1.000
_cell.angle_alpha   90.00
_cell.angle_beta   90.00
_cell.angle_gamma   90.00
#
_symmetry.space_group_name_H-M   'P 1'
#
loop_
_entity.id
_entity.type
_entity.pdbx_description
1 polymer ?
#
loop_
_entity_poly.entity_id
_entity_poly.type
_entity_poly.pdbx_seq_one_letter_code
_entity_poly.pdbx_strand_id
1 'polypeptide(L)' 'SVLVAIGCPHRSEAFAACKYAIDTLKHNAPIWKKEHWDDGSSTWVSIGACEESE' A
#
# COMPACT_ATOMS: atom_id res chain seq x y z
N SER A 1 -2.35 4.99 -6.12
CA SER A 1 -1.64 3.76 -6.56
C SER A 1 -0.14 3.92 -6.33
N VAL A 2 0.60 2.82 -6.13
CA VAL A 2 2.05 2.82 -5.85
C VAL A 2 2.72 1.73 -6.68
N LEU A 3 3.94 1.98 -7.16
CA LEU A 3 4.80 1.01 -7.84
C LEU A 3 6.12 0.87 -7.07
N VAL A 4 6.60 -0.37 -6.93
CA VAL A 4 7.88 -0.71 -6.31
C VAL A 4 8.65 -1.61 -7.27
N ALA A 5 9.91 -1.28 -7.56
CA ALA A 5 10.78 -2.05 -8.46
C ALA A 5 12.12 -2.31 -7.77
N ILE A 6 12.60 -3.56 -7.82
CA ILE A 6 13.84 -3.99 -7.18
C ILE A 6 14.63 -4.86 -8.15
N GLY A 7 15.94 -4.61 -8.24
CA GLY A 7 16.89 -5.42 -9.00
C GLY A 7 17.84 -6.17 -8.08
N CYS A 8 18.05 -7.47 -8.34
CA CYS A 8 19.03 -8.30 -7.65
C CYS A 8 19.55 -9.42 -8.59
N PRO A 9 20.71 -10.03 -8.30
CA PRO A 9 21.25 -11.14 -9.10
C PRO A 9 20.34 -12.39 -9.12
N HIS A 10 19.60 -12.65 -8.04
CA HIS A 10 18.79 -13.86 -7.88
C HIS A 10 17.35 -13.55 -7.50
N ARG A 11 16.40 -13.99 -8.33
CA ARG A 11 14.96 -13.63 -8.22
C ARG A 11 14.34 -13.77 -6.82
N SER A 12 14.79 -14.73 -6.01
CA SER A 12 14.26 -14.96 -4.66
C SER A 12 14.41 -13.73 -3.77
N GLU A 13 15.56 -13.06 -3.87
CA GLU A 13 15.84 -11.86 -3.06
C GLU A 13 14.98 -10.68 -3.53
N ALA A 14 14.79 -10.50 -4.84
CA ALA A 14 13.91 -9.47 -5.37
C ALA A 14 12.47 -9.63 -4.87
N PHE A 15 11.92 -10.86 -4.88
CA PHE A 15 10.56 -11.10 -4.39
C PHE A 15 10.44 -10.80 -2.90
N ALA A 16 11.39 -11.28 -2.09
CA ALA A 16 11.39 -11.03 -0.65
C ALA A 16 11.49 -9.52 -0.35
N ALA A 17 12.40 -8.82 -1.03
CA ALA A 17 12.59 -7.39 -0.85
C ALA A 17 11.38 -6.57 -1.34
N CYS A 18 10.76 -6.95 -2.47
CA CYS A 18 9.59 -6.24 -3.01
C CYS A 18 8.41 -6.32 -2.03
N LYS A 19 8.18 -7.52 -1.46
CA LYS A 19 7.16 -7.73 -0.42
C LYS A 19 7.46 -6.87 0.80
N TYR A 20 8.68 -6.95 1.32
CA TYR A 20 9.07 -6.14 2.48
C TYR A 20 8.87 -4.64 2.25
N ALA A 21 9.26 -4.15 1.07
CA ALA A 21 9.17 -2.72 0.74
C ALA A 21 7.72 -2.23 0.67
N ILE A 22 6.81 -2.98 0.05
CA ILE A 22 5.40 -2.56 -0.03
C ILE A 22 4.71 -2.66 1.34
N ASP A 23 4.97 -3.72 2.10
CA ASP A 23 4.39 -3.91 3.44
C ASP A 23 4.84 -2.77 4.37
N THR A 24 6.14 -2.49 4.40
CA THR A 24 6.72 -1.41 5.21
C THR A 24 6.20 -0.03 4.80
N LEU A 25 6.07 0.22 3.48
CA LEU A 25 5.54 1.49 2.97
C LEU A 25 4.08 1.67 3.41
N LYS A 26 3.26 0.62 3.29
CA LYS A 26 1.85 0.69 3.67
C LYS A 26 1.66 0.86 5.16
N HIS A 27 2.54 0.28 5.97
CA HIS A 27 2.50 0.44 7.42
C HIS A 27 2.94 1.83 7.90
N ASN A 28 4.05 2.35 7.37
CA ASN A 28 4.69 3.54 7.94
C ASN A 28 4.35 4.86 7.23
N ALA A 29 3.97 4.81 5.94
CA ALA A 29 3.81 6.05 5.18
C ALA A 29 2.47 6.71 5.52
N PRO A 30 2.47 8.00 5.92
CA PRO A 30 1.24 8.76 6.15
C PRO A 30 0.61 9.14 4.80
N ILE A 31 -0.14 8.20 4.22
CA ILE A 31 -0.85 8.36 2.95
C ILE A 31 -2.35 8.20 3.22
N TRP A 32 -3.14 9.10 2.64
CA TRP A 32 -4.60 9.07 2.71
C TRP A 32 -5.18 8.98 1.30
N LYS A 33 -6.18 8.12 1.13
CA LYS A 33 -7.00 8.05 -0.09
C LYS A 33 -8.34 8.71 0.17
N LYS A 34 -8.81 9.53 -0.76
CA LYS A 34 -10.19 10.02 -0.76
C LYS A 34 -11.01 9.07 -1.62
N GLU A 35 -11.90 8.34 -0.99
CA GLU A 35 -12.84 7.46 -1.68
C GLU A 35 -14.08 8.24 -2.05
N HIS A 36 -14.54 8.03 -3.28
CA HIS A 36 -15.75 8.61 -3.83
C HIS A 36 -16.76 7.48 -4.01
N TRP A 37 -17.92 7.62 -3.40
CA TRP A 37 -18.99 6.64 -3.44
C TRP A 37 -20.03 7.01 -4.49
N ASP A 38 -20.80 6.02 -4.94
CA ASP A 38 -21.82 6.19 -5.99
C ASP A 38 -22.96 7.12 -5.54
N ASP A 39 -23.19 7.24 -4.23
CA ASP A 39 -24.17 8.14 -3.62
C ASP A 39 -23.71 9.62 -3.57
N GLY A 40 -22.53 9.93 -4.10
CA GLY A 40 -21.95 11.27 -4.12
C GLY A 40 -21.24 11.67 -2.82
N SER A 41 -21.21 10.80 -1.81
CA SER A 41 -20.44 11.03 -0.58
C SER A 41 -18.94 10.78 -0.81
N SER A 42 -18.10 11.35 0.06
CA SER A 42 -16.66 11.11 -0.01
C SER A 42 -16.03 11.05 1.37
N THR A 43 -15.14 10.08 1.56
CA THR A 43 -14.51 9.79 2.85
C THR A 43 -13.01 9.71 2.69
N TRP A 44 -12.27 10.23 3.66
CA TRP A 44 -10.83 10.05 3.74
C TRP A 44 -10.52 8.79 4.52
N VAL A 45 -9.79 7.88 3.90
CA VAL A 45 -9.37 6.62 4.50
C VAL A 45 -7.85 6.63 4.60
N SER A 46 -7.34 6.45 5.83
CA SER A 46 -5.93 6.18 6.06
C SER A 46 -5.63 4.71 5.75
N ILE A 47 -4.37 4.38 5.48
CA ILE A 47 -4.00 2.99 5.19
C ILE A 47 -4.26 2.07 6.39
N GLY A 48 -4.02 2.54 7.63
CA GLY A 48 -4.30 1.75 8.84
C GLY A 48 -5.78 1.41 9.04
N ALA A 49 -6.70 2.28 8.61
CA ALA A 49 -8.14 1.99 8.68
C ALA A 49 -8.57 0.89 7.69
N CYS A 50 -7.77 0.62 6.65
CA CYS A 50 -7.99 -0.50 5.74
C CYS A 50 -7.60 -1.86 6.36
N GLU A 51 -6.66 -1.88 7.31
CA GLU A 51 -6.20 -3.09 7.99
C GLU A 51 -7.20 -3.57 9.06
N GLU A 52 -8.05 -2.68 9.59
CA GLU A 52 -9.11 -3.01 10.56
C GLU A 52 -10.43 -3.48 9.92
N SER A 53 -10.49 -3.57 8.59
CA SER A 53 -11.71 -3.92 7.84
C SER A 53 -11.81 -5.40 7.45
N GLU A 54 -10.95 -6.28 7.98
CA GLU A 54 -10.99 -7.75 7.79
C GLU A 54 -11.80 -8.49 8.86
#